data_AF-E2BDT9-F1
#
_entry.id   AF-E2BDT9-F1
#
_cell.length_a   1.000
_cell.length_b   1.000
_cell.length_c   1.000
_cell.angle_alpha   90.00
_cell.angle_beta   90.00
_cell.angle_gamma   90.00
#
_symmetry.space_group_name_H-M   'P 1'
#
loop_
_entity.id
_entity.type
_entity.pdbx_description
1 polymer ?
#
loop_
_entity_poly.entity_id
_entity_poly.type
_entity_poly.pdbx_seq_one_letter_code
_entity_poly.pdbx_strand_id
1 'polypeptide(L)'
;MLIRLILLLIFVALARPLAVDNEPSSTSRAEEQISSSANKTVSVDDDKGLLDWLLDAVVSKPPMITEPPQPIDQATCPKCACGLVSKQNRIVGGVETEVNQYSWMAMLTYNKQFYCGASIINSLYAITAAHCINRFDPKLMMIRILEHDRNSTTESETQEFKVEKVIRHSGYSTVNYNNDIALIKLKRPIKFEGKMRPVCLAEAGKTYTGSQAIVTGWGAIVEAGPVSQTLQEVTVPIISNGECRSMNYPSRRITDNMLCAGYSEGGKDSCQGDSGGPLHVEENSIHRLVGIVSWGEGCAKPGYPGVYTRVNRYNTWIDQNTKDACYCQ
;
A
#
# COMPACT_ATOMS: atom_id res chain seq x y z
N MET A 1 -70.55 15.89 -16.93
CA MET A 1 -69.73 17.06 -16.53
C MET A 1 -68.29 16.57 -16.44
N LEU A 2 -67.49 16.57 -17.52
CA LEU A 2 -66.87 17.75 -18.17
C LEU A 2 -66.04 18.50 -17.10
N ILE A 3 -64.70 18.62 -17.13
CA ILE A 3 -63.79 19.03 -18.22
C ILE A 3 -62.34 18.63 -17.86
N ARG A 4 -61.57 18.21 -18.88
CA ARG A 4 -60.10 18.13 -18.93
C ARG A 4 -59.50 19.54 -19.05
N LEU A 5 -58.35 19.84 -18.44
CA LEU A 5 -57.40 20.76 -19.09
C LEU A 5 -55.94 20.47 -18.74
N ILE A 6 -55.19 20.32 -19.82
CA ILE A 6 -53.74 20.15 -19.98
C ILE A 6 -53.09 21.54 -19.93
N LEU A 7 -51.92 21.67 -19.30
CA LEU A 7 -50.93 22.66 -19.75
C LEU A 7 -49.50 22.21 -19.44
N LEU A 8 -48.85 21.76 -20.51
CA LEU A 8 -47.42 21.67 -20.70
C LEU A 8 -46.83 23.09 -20.69
N LEU A 9 -45.77 23.35 -19.91
CA LEU A 9 -44.92 24.50 -20.12
C LEU A 9 -43.57 24.05 -20.69
N ILE A 10 -43.30 24.60 -21.87
CA ILE A 10 -42.18 24.38 -22.76
C ILE A 10 -41.01 25.26 -22.28
N PHE A 11 -39.87 24.68 -21.97
CA PHE A 11 -38.59 25.40 -21.94
C PHE A 11 -37.91 25.24 -23.31
N VAL A 12 -37.87 26.34 -24.07
CA VAL A 12 -37.08 26.46 -25.29
C VAL A 12 -35.63 26.76 -24.89
N ALA A 13 -34.76 25.74 -24.98
CA ALA A 13 -33.31 25.94 -24.98
C ALA A 13 -32.83 26.02 -26.43
N LEU A 14 -32.25 27.18 -26.79
CA LEU A 14 -31.64 27.46 -28.09
C LEU A 14 -30.36 26.63 -28.24
N ALA A 15 -30.41 25.59 -29.08
CA ALA A 15 -29.23 24.96 -29.65
C ALA A 15 -29.00 25.51 -31.08
N ARG A 16 -27.86 26.17 -31.33
CA ARG A 16 -27.36 26.43 -32.68
C ARG A 16 -26.33 25.36 -33.04
N PRO A 17 -26.44 24.67 -34.19
CA PRO A 17 -25.37 23.84 -34.73
C PRO A 17 -24.43 24.72 -35.58
N LEU A 18 -23.12 24.53 -35.47
CA LEU A 18 -22.19 24.97 -36.50
C LEU A 18 -21.99 23.82 -37.47
N ALA A 19 -22.44 24.06 -38.70
CA ALA A 19 -22.20 23.22 -39.87
C ALA A 19 -20.72 23.35 -40.30
N VAL A 20 -20.12 22.22 -40.66
CA VAL A 20 -18.87 22.14 -41.42
C VAL A 20 -19.23 21.49 -42.74
N ASP A 21 -19.27 22.29 -43.80
CA ASP A 21 -19.47 21.84 -45.17
C ASP A 21 -18.11 21.55 -45.81
N ASN A 22 -18.02 20.39 -46.47
CA ASN A 22 -16.89 19.92 -47.26
C ASN A 22 -17.10 20.22 -48.76
N GLU A 23 -16.04 20.75 -49.39
CA GLU A 23 -15.57 20.53 -50.79
C GLU A 23 -16.45 20.96 -52.01
N PRO A 24 -15.93 20.97 -53.29
CA PRO A 24 -14.55 20.80 -53.81
C PRO A 24 -14.11 21.72 -55.01
N SER A 25 -12.83 21.56 -55.41
CA SER A 25 -12.30 21.46 -56.80
C SER A 25 -12.07 22.68 -57.73
N SER A 26 -10.81 22.85 -58.18
CA SER A 26 -10.38 22.97 -59.61
C SER A 26 -8.83 22.96 -59.72
N THR A 27 -8.19 21.92 -60.27
CA THR A 27 -7.57 21.78 -61.64
C THR A 27 -6.55 22.90 -62.00
N SER A 28 -5.32 22.71 -62.51
CA SER A 28 -4.74 21.68 -63.39
C SER A 28 -3.18 21.78 -63.51
N ARG A 29 -2.57 20.69 -64.02
CA ARG A 29 -1.20 20.38 -64.52
C ARG A 29 -0.44 21.48 -65.32
N ALA A 30 0.89 21.61 -65.10
CA ALA A 30 2.09 21.18 -65.91
C ALA A 30 2.57 22.30 -66.88
N GLU A 31 3.86 22.64 -67.09
CA GLU A 31 5.02 21.85 -67.55
C GLU A 31 6.33 22.72 -67.56
N GLU A 32 7.52 22.10 -67.41
CA GLU A 32 8.84 22.41 -68.05
C GLU A 32 9.55 23.81 -67.91
N GLN A 33 10.88 24.06 -67.92
CA GLN A 33 12.15 23.36 -68.20
C GLN A 33 13.38 24.14 -67.61
N ILE A 34 14.45 23.39 -67.26
CA ILE A 34 15.92 23.55 -67.52
C ILE A 34 16.69 24.89 -67.29
N SER A 35 17.81 24.80 -66.54
CA SER A 35 19.16 25.44 -66.72
C SER A 35 19.78 25.74 -65.33
N SER A 36 21.06 25.55 -64.97
CA SER A 36 22.29 25.06 -65.61
C SER A 36 23.31 24.67 -64.52
N SER A 37 24.05 23.61 -64.79
CA SER A 37 25.45 23.30 -64.53
C SER A 37 26.29 24.13 -63.54
N ALA A 38 26.85 23.45 -62.53
CA ALA A 38 28.24 23.64 -62.09
C ALA A 38 28.90 22.29 -61.72
N ASN A 39 29.91 21.93 -62.51
CA ASN A 39 30.98 20.94 -62.29
C ASN A 39 31.68 21.13 -60.92
N LYS A 40 32.39 20.21 -60.27
CA LYS A 40 33.04 18.93 -60.62
C LYS A 40 33.61 18.31 -59.31
N THR A 41 33.71 16.97 -59.25
CA THR A 41 34.79 16.13 -58.63
C THR A 41 34.97 16.18 -57.08
N VAL A 42 35.26 15.12 -56.31
CA VAL A 42 35.82 13.78 -56.57
C VAL A 42 35.71 12.89 -55.32
N SER A 43 35.53 11.58 -55.57
CA SER A 43 35.83 10.33 -54.83
C SER A 43 35.68 10.16 -53.30
N VAL A 44 35.07 9.00 -53.02
CA VAL A 44 34.95 8.13 -51.83
C VAL A 44 36.30 7.76 -51.15
N ASP A 45 36.28 7.68 -49.81
CA ASP A 45 36.82 6.58 -48.95
C ASP A 45 36.61 6.99 -47.47
N ASP A 46 35.64 6.46 -46.72
CA ASP A 46 35.47 5.14 -46.09
C ASP A 46 35.95 5.03 -44.62
N ASP A 47 35.01 4.57 -43.79
CA ASP A 47 35.20 3.57 -42.74
C ASP A 47 36.02 3.86 -41.48
N LYS A 48 35.64 4.90 -40.71
CA LYS A 48 36.00 4.95 -39.27
C LYS A 48 34.88 5.32 -38.29
N GLY A 49 33.67 5.61 -38.76
CA GLY A 49 32.57 6.06 -37.87
C GLY A 49 31.54 4.99 -37.52
N LEU A 50 31.36 3.97 -38.38
CA LEU A 50 30.26 3.02 -38.23
C LEU A 50 30.60 1.84 -37.29
N LEU A 51 31.86 1.38 -37.31
CA LEU A 51 32.33 0.29 -36.46
C LEU A 51 32.48 0.71 -34.99
N ASP A 52 32.89 1.95 -34.72
CA ASP A 52 32.95 2.49 -33.34
C ASP A 52 31.55 2.61 -32.73
N TRP A 53 30.55 3.03 -33.52
CA TRP A 53 29.16 3.05 -33.08
C TRP A 53 28.58 1.64 -32.87
N LEU A 54 28.94 0.67 -33.74
CA LEU A 54 28.52 -0.72 -33.58
C LEU A 54 29.17 -1.41 -32.37
N LEU A 55 30.41 -1.05 -31.99
CA LEU A 55 31.08 -1.62 -30.83
C LEU A 55 30.50 -1.09 -29.50
N ASP A 56 30.12 0.19 -29.45
CA ASP A 56 29.45 0.78 -28.28
C ASP A 56 27.99 0.29 -28.11
N ALA A 57 27.34 -0.12 -29.19
CA ALA A 57 25.98 -0.68 -29.16
C ALA A 57 25.93 -2.14 -28.65
N VAL A 58 27.07 -2.85 -28.58
CA VAL A 58 27.14 -4.27 -28.17
C VAL A 58 27.55 -4.44 -26.70
N VAL A 59 28.12 -3.43 -26.05
CA VAL A 59 28.37 -3.44 -24.60
C VAL A 59 27.13 -2.96 -23.84
N SER A 60 26.00 -3.60 -24.09
CA SER A 60 24.89 -3.54 -23.14
C SER A 60 25.38 -4.20 -21.85
N LYS A 61 25.57 -3.39 -20.80
CA LYS A 61 25.87 -3.87 -19.45
C LYS A 61 24.92 -5.04 -19.17
N PRO A 62 25.43 -6.26 -18.89
CA PRO A 62 24.57 -7.40 -18.65
C PRO A 62 23.48 -7.02 -17.64
N PRO A 63 22.21 -7.41 -17.84
CA PRO A 63 21.19 -7.16 -16.84
C PRO A 63 21.74 -7.65 -15.51
N MET A 64 21.84 -6.74 -14.54
CA MET A 64 22.36 -7.07 -13.22
C MET A 64 21.38 -8.09 -12.64
N ILE A 65 21.74 -9.37 -12.74
CA ILE A 65 21.01 -10.46 -12.12
C ILE A 65 21.11 -10.14 -10.63
N THR A 66 20.03 -9.62 -10.07
CA THR A 66 19.94 -9.43 -8.63
C THR A 66 19.93 -10.82 -8.04
N GLU A 67 21.10 -11.25 -7.55
CA GLU A 67 21.25 -12.53 -6.88
C GLU A 67 20.19 -12.62 -5.77
N PRO A 68 19.52 -13.77 -5.61
CA PRO A 68 18.55 -13.95 -4.53
C PRO A 68 19.18 -13.52 -3.20
N PRO A 69 18.44 -12.82 -2.32
CA PRO A 69 18.95 -12.44 -1.01
C PRO A 69 19.48 -13.70 -0.29
N GLN A 70 20.78 -13.68 0.03
CA GLN A 70 21.45 -14.79 0.70
C GLN A 70 20.85 -14.94 2.11
N PRO A 71 20.43 -16.14 2.52
CA PRO A 71 19.92 -16.37 3.86
C PRO A 71 20.96 -16.00 4.91
N ILE A 72 20.57 -15.25 5.95
CA ILE A 72 21.42 -15.03 7.12
C ILE A 72 21.14 -16.07 8.19
N ASP A 73 22.18 -16.43 8.95
CA ASP A 73 22.04 -17.25 10.14
C ASP A 73 21.45 -16.42 11.29
N GLN A 74 20.22 -16.73 11.69
CA GLN A 74 19.52 -16.06 12.78
C GLN A 74 20.27 -16.16 14.13
N ALA A 75 21.13 -17.17 14.33
CA ALA A 75 21.93 -17.27 15.55
C ALA A 75 22.98 -16.15 15.67
N THR A 76 23.35 -15.52 14.55
CA THR A 76 24.29 -14.39 14.51
C THR A 76 23.62 -13.03 14.73
N CYS A 77 22.29 -12.99 14.73
CA CYS A 77 21.54 -11.75 14.89
C CYS A 77 21.60 -11.21 16.33
N PRO A 78 21.58 -9.88 16.52
CA PRO A 78 21.42 -9.29 17.84
C PRO A 78 20.16 -9.81 18.54
N LYS A 79 20.30 -10.20 19.81
CA LYS A 79 19.16 -10.66 20.61
C LYS A 79 18.20 -9.51 20.88
N CYS A 80 16.94 -9.71 20.53
CA CYS A 80 15.85 -8.78 20.78
C CYS A 80 14.53 -9.56 20.88
N ALA A 81 13.50 -8.92 21.43
CA ALA A 81 12.17 -9.50 21.54
C ALA A 81 11.15 -8.79 20.64
N CYS A 82 10.17 -9.53 20.11
CA CYS A 82 9.08 -8.96 19.31
C CYS A 82 7.81 -8.74 20.15
N GLY A 83 6.89 -7.90 19.65
CA GLY A 83 5.53 -7.77 20.18
C GLY A 83 5.42 -7.11 21.56
N LEU A 84 6.48 -6.48 22.06
CA LEU A 84 6.48 -5.77 23.34
C LEU A 84 6.13 -4.29 23.14
N VAL A 85 5.10 -3.82 23.84
CA VAL A 85 4.74 -2.40 23.88
C VAL A 85 5.66 -1.60 24.81
N SER A 86 5.89 -0.33 24.48
CA SER A 86 6.56 0.60 25.41
C SER A 86 5.54 1.08 26.44
N LYS A 87 5.57 0.55 27.67
CA LYS A 87 4.60 0.91 28.72
C LYS A 87 4.79 2.35 29.22
N GLN A 88 3.80 3.21 28.99
CA GLN A 88 3.27 4.13 30.00
C GLN A 88 1.82 3.63 30.31
N ASN A 89 0.97 4.35 31.04
CA ASN A 89 -0.28 3.79 31.60
C ASN A 89 -1.40 3.53 30.56
N ARG A 90 -2.00 2.32 30.59
CA ARG A 90 -3.11 1.95 29.68
C ARG A 90 -4.41 2.73 29.97
N ILE A 91 -4.95 3.42 28.98
CA ILE A 91 -6.36 3.84 28.90
C ILE A 91 -7.02 3.07 27.75
N VAL A 92 -8.26 2.61 27.93
CA VAL A 92 -8.98 1.74 26.97
C VAL A 92 -10.14 2.52 26.37
N GLY A 93 -10.30 2.57 25.04
CA GLY A 93 -11.57 3.09 24.50
C GLY A 93 -11.69 3.55 23.04
N GLY A 94 -10.68 3.46 22.18
CA GLY A 94 -10.75 4.19 20.89
C GLY A 94 -10.20 5.60 21.07
N VAL A 95 -8.94 5.68 21.47
CA VAL A 95 -8.31 6.91 21.99
C VAL A 95 -6.89 7.01 21.43
N GLU A 96 -6.33 8.20 21.54
CA GLU A 96 -4.93 8.44 21.24
C GLU A 96 -4.03 7.47 22.03
N THR A 97 -3.06 6.89 21.34
CA THR A 97 -2.07 5.99 21.96
C THR A 97 -1.05 6.79 22.77
N GLU A 98 -0.27 6.12 23.60
CA GLU A 98 0.90 6.76 24.18
C GLU A 98 2.05 6.84 23.16
N VAL A 99 2.91 7.84 23.33
CA VAL A 99 4.07 8.06 22.46
C VAL A 99 5.00 6.83 22.48
N ASN A 100 5.18 6.20 21.31
CA ASN A 100 5.92 4.95 21.10
C ASN A 100 5.30 3.67 21.70
N GLN A 101 4.03 3.68 22.10
CA GLN A 101 3.36 2.49 22.65
C GLN A 101 3.50 1.29 21.71
N TYR A 102 3.23 1.50 20.42
CA TYR A 102 3.32 0.49 19.36
C TYR A 102 4.49 0.79 18.43
N SER A 103 5.71 0.53 18.89
CA SER A 103 6.94 0.88 18.15
C SER A 103 7.07 0.27 16.76
N TRP A 104 6.36 -0.84 16.50
CA TRP A 104 6.32 -1.48 15.18
C TRP A 104 5.45 -0.75 14.17
N MET A 105 4.60 0.18 14.60
CA MET A 105 3.78 0.98 13.70
C MET A 105 4.68 1.80 12.79
N ALA A 106 4.49 1.64 11.49
CA ALA A 106 5.26 2.33 10.47
C ALA A 106 4.33 3.19 9.61
N MET A 107 4.77 4.41 9.37
CA MET A 107 4.12 5.35 8.46
C MET A 107 4.72 5.20 7.08
N LEU A 108 3.87 4.93 6.09
CA LEU A 108 4.26 4.91 4.69
C LEU A 108 3.97 6.28 4.07
N THR A 109 5.03 6.87 3.50
CA THR A 109 4.95 8.16 2.82
C THR A 109 5.35 8.02 1.36
N TYR A 110 4.71 8.81 0.49
CA TYR A 110 5.06 8.95 -0.91
C TYR A 110 5.25 10.42 -1.22
N ASN A 111 6.42 10.79 -1.74
CA ASN A 111 6.81 12.18 -1.93
C ASN A 111 6.57 13.05 -0.66
N LYS A 112 6.96 12.49 0.51
CA LYS A 112 6.78 13.06 1.86
C LYS A 112 5.33 13.17 2.36
N GLN A 113 4.34 12.70 1.60
CA GLN A 113 2.94 12.69 2.03
C GLN A 113 2.56 11.33 2.60
N PHE A 114 1.98 11.32 3.80
CA PHE A 114 1.39 10.13 4.42
C PHE A 114 0.19 9.63 3.61
N TYR A 115 0.07 8.30 3.45
CA TYR A 115 -1.07 7.72 2.76
C TYR A 115 -1.48 6.30 3.22
N CYS A 116 -0.57 5.53 3.84
CA CYS A 116 -0.85 4.19 4.37
C CYS A 116 -0.01 3.91 5.62
N GLY A 117 -0.44 2.90 6.39
CA GLY A 117 0.35 2.27 7.43
C GLY A 117 1.17 1.08 6.94
N ALA A 118 2.06 0.60 7.80
CA ALA A 118 2.80 -0.64 7.68
C ALA A 118 3.18 -1.14 9.08
N SER A 119 3.74 -2.34 9.17
CA SER A 119 4.28 -2.90 10.42
C SER A 119 5.71 -3.38 10.25
N ILE A 120 6.59 -3.06 11.18
CA ILE A 120 7.96 -3.60 11.20
C ILE A 120 7.94 -5.03 11.74
N ILE A 121 8.42 -5.99 10.95
CA ILE A 121 8.41 -7.42 11.30
C ILE A 121 9.80 -7.99 11.57
N ASN A 122 10.85 -7.37 11.04
CA ASN A 122 12.25 -7.76 11.24
C ASN A 122 13.18 -6.59 10.90
N SER A 123 14.50 -6.80 10.95
CA SER A 123 15.47 -5.72 10.82
C SER A 123 15.46 -5.00 9.47
N LEU A 124 14.93 -5.58 8.39
CA LEU A 124 14.99 -4.99 7.04
C LEU A 124 13.63 -4.88 6.34
N TYR A 125 12.57 -5.42 6.92
CA TYR A 125 11.28 -5.50 6.25
C TYR A 125 10.16 -4.92 7.09
N ALA A 126 9.38 -4.07 6.41
CA ALA A 126 8.03 -3.73 6.81
C ALA A 126 7.02 -4.54 5.98
N ILE A 127 5.88 -4.86 6.57
CA ILE A 127 4.74 -5.51 5.91
C ILE A 127 3.59 -4.52 5.80
N THR A 128 2.87 -4.54 4.67
CA THR A 128 1.73 -3.65 4.40
C THR A 128 0.76 -4.31 3.42
N ALA A 129 -0.30 -3.61 3.02
CA ALA A 129 -1.24 -4.06 2.00
C ALA A 129 -0.63 -3.90 0.59
N ALA A 130 -0.94 -4.81 -0.32
CA ALA A 130 -0.50 -4.73 -1.72
C ALA A 130 -1.07 -3.50 -2.44
N HIS A 131 -2.30 -3.09 -2.11
CA HIS A 131 -2.91 -1.90 -2.68
C HIS A 131 -2.16 -0.60 -2.32
N CYS A 132 -1.49 -0.55 -1.16
CA CYS A 132 -0.67 0.59 -0.73
C CYS A 132 0.63 0.76 -1.54
N ILE A 133 1.06 -0.25 -2.29
CA ILE A 133 2.30 -0.16 -3.09
C ILE A 133 2.03 -0.26 -4.60
N ASN A 134 0.78 -0.47 -5.00
CA ASN A 134 0.44 -0.67 -6.38
C ASN A 134 0.60 0.64 -7.16
N ARG A 135 1.42 0.61 -8.22
CA ARG A 135 1.69 1.76 -9.12
C ARG A 135 2.46 2.93 -8.49
N PHE A 136 3.13 2.73 -7.35
CA PHE A 136 4.04 3.71 -6.77
C PHE A 136 5.49 3.41 -7.17
N ASP A 137 6.30 4.46 -7.43
CA ASP A 137 7.75 4.33 -7.60
C ASP A 137 8.40 4.15 -6.21
N PRO A 138 9.08 3.01 -5.94
CA PRO A 138 9.78 2.78 -4.67
C PRO A 138 10.79 3.88 -4.31
N LYS A 139 11.35 4.61 -5.28
CA LYS A 139 12.31 5.70 -5.03
C LYS A 139 11.70 6.89 -4.31
N LEU A 140 10.39 7.08 -4.45
CA LEU A 140 9.64 8.16 -3.83
C LEU A 140 8.97 7.74 -2.52
N MET A 141 9.09 6.46 -2.16
CA MET A 141 8.54 5.90 -0.93
C MET A 141 9.55 5.99 0.23
N MET A 142 9.05 6.31 1.42
CA MET A 142 9.82 6.22 2.65
C MET A 142 8.99 5.58 3.76
N ILE A 143 9.68 4.84 4.63
CA ILE A 143 9.14 4.32 5.87
C ILE A 143 9.61 5.21 7.01
N ARG A 144 8.68 5.77 7.78
CA ARG A 144 8.97 6.46 9.04
C ARG A 144 8.46 5.62 10.21
N ILE A 145 9.28 5.45 11.23
CA ILE A 145 8.96 4.70 12.46
C ILE A 145 9.11 5.61 13.67
N LEU A 146 8.54 5.18 14.81
CA LEU A 146 8.52 5.93 16.07
C LEU A 146 7.83 7.29 15.96
N GLU A 147 6.97 7.46 14.95
CA GLU A 147 6.10 8.63 14.81
C GLU A 147 4.90 8.50 15.76
N HIS A 148 4.39 9.62 16.27
CA HIS A 148 3.16 9.65 17.06
C HIS A 148 2.27 10.81 16.62
N ASP A 149 2.68 12.05 16.83
CA ASP A 149 2.07 13.30 16.35
C ASP A 149 2.82 13.79 15.10
N ARG A 150 2.11 13.75 13.98
CA ARG A 150 2.62 14.13 12.66
C ARG A 150 3.06 15.60 12.51
N ASN A 151 2.69 16.47 13.44
CA ASN A 151 3.08 17.88 13.47
C ASN A 151 4.16 18.18 14.53
N SER A 152 4.47 17.23 15.40
CA SER A 152 5.50 17.37 16.43
C SER A 152 6.85 16.91 15.89
N THR A 153 7.92 17.58 16.34
CA THR A 153 9.30 17.19 16.01
C THR A 153 10.14 16.89 17.25
N THR A 154 9.53 16.96 18.44
CA THR A 154 10.24 16.92 19.72
C THR A 154 9.77 15.82 20.66
N GLU A 155 8.59 15.24 20.44
CA GLU A 155 8.02 14.22 21.32
C GLU A 155 8.59 12.82 21.11
N SER A 156 9.12 12.56 19.91
CA SER A 156 9.60 11.25 19.50
C SER A 156 10.83 11.37 18.61
N GLU A 157 11.73 10.40 18.76
CA GLU A 157 12.92 10.29 17.92
C GLU A 157 12.56 9.50 16.66
N THR A 158 11.83 10.15 15.76
CA THR A 158 11.41 9.52 14.50
C THR A 158 12.61 9.10 13.66
N GLN A 159 12.46 7.97 12.96
CA GLN A 159 13.51 7.47 12.08
C GLN A 159 12.95 7.21 10.68
N GLU A 160 13.64 7.70 9.66
CA GLU A 160 13.25 7.50 8.25
C GLU A 160 14.17 6.53 7.52
N PHE A 161 13.55 5.70 6.69
CA PHE A 161 14.19 4.65 5.91
C PHE A 161 13.75 4.74 4.45
N LYS A 162 14.74 4.77 3.55
CA LYS A 162 14.49 4.67 2.11
C LYS A 162 14.12 3.23 1.76
N VAL A 163 13.22 3.08 0.80
CA VAL A 163 12.84 1.77 0.25
C VAL A 163 13.92 1.30 -0.75
N GLU A 164 14.33 0.04 -0.61
CA GLU A 164 15.20 -0.65 -1.56
C GLU A 164 14.37 -1.36 -2.63
N LYS A 165 13.37 -2.13 -2.18
CA LYS A 165 12.56 -2.99 -3.04
C LYS A 165 11.18 -3.18 -2.42
N VAL A 166 10.16 -3.30 -3.28
CA VAL A 166 8.82 -3.72 -2.89
C VAL A 166 8.56 -5.13 -3.45
N ILE A 167 7.98 -5.99 -2.63
CA ILE A 167 7.65 -7.38 -2.99
C ILE A 167 6.15 -7.54 -2.78
N ARG A 168 5.41 -7.45 -3.87
CA ARG A 168 3.96 -7.68 -3.87
C ARG A 168 3.67 -9.17 -4.01
N HIS A 169 2.69 -9.68 -3.29
CA HIS A 169 2.21 -11.03 -3.53
C HIS A 169 1.72 -11.19 -4.99
N SER A 170 2.21 -12.21 -5.71
CA SER A 170 1.92 -12.40 -7.14
C SER A 170 0.44 -12.69 -7.41
N GLY A 171 -0.23 -13.32 -6.46
CA GLY A 171 -1.67 -13.57 -6.51
C GLY A 171 -2.56 -12.38 -6.11
N TYR A 172 -2.02 -11.19 -5.87
CA TYR A 172 -2.83 -10.02 -5.51
C TYR A 172 -3.83 -9.66 -6.62
N SER A 173 -5.09 -9.50 -6.25
CA SER A 173 -6.19 -9.16 -7.16
C SER A 173 -6.75 -7.77 -6.85
N THR A 174 -6.66 -6.85 -7.81
CA THR A 174 -7.26 -5.51 -7.71
C THR A 174 -8.77 -5.51 -7.82
N VAL A 175 -9.39 -6.66 -8.17
CA VAL A 175 -10.85 -6.77 -8.35
C VAL A 175 -11.55 -7.08 -7.02
N ASN A 176 -10.97 -7.96 -6.22
CA ASN A 176 -11.57 -8.44 -4.97
C ASN A 176 -10.65 -8.33 -3.75
N TYR A 177 -9.48 -7.70 -3.89
CA TYR A 177 -8.49 -7.53 -2.82
C TYR A 177 -7.99 -8.85 -2.21
N ASN A 178 -8.15 -9.98 -2.91
CA ASN A 178 -7.55 -11.22 -2.45
C ASN A 178 -6.02 -11.14 -2.53
N ASN A 179 -5.33 -11.70 -1.54
CA ASN A 179 -3.87 -11.62 -1.39
C ASN A 179 -3.33 -10.18 -1.30
N ASP A 180 -4.04 -9.31 -0.58
CA ASP A 180 -3.66 -7.92 -0.38
C ASP A 180 -2.56 -7.78 0.69
N ILE A 181 -1.36 -8.21 0.32
CA ILE A 181 -0.15 -8.22 1.15
C ILE A 181 1.09 -7.89 0.31
N ALA A 182 1.96 -7.09 0.89
CA ALA A 182 3.27 -6.76 0.34
C ALA A 182 4.33 -6.60 1.43
N LEU A 183 5.57 -6.82 1.05
CA LEU A 183 6.76 -6.52 1.85
C LEU A 183 7.50 -5.33 1.25
N ILE A 184 8.04 -4.49 2.13
CA ILE A 184 8.90 -3.36 1.78
C ILE A 184 10.27 -3.62 2.40
N LYS A 185 11.27 -3.85 1.54
CA LYS A 185 12.67 -3.97 1.97
C LYS A 185 13.27 -2.58 2.13
N LEU A 186 13.90 -2.33 3.27
CA LEU A 186 14.57 -1.09 3.62
C LEU A 186 16.03 -1.10 3.13
N LYS A 187 16.55 0.04 2.69
CA LYS A 187 17.96 0.17 2.26
C LYS A 187 18.99 -0.04 3.37
N ARG A 188 18.58 0.09 4.64
CA ARG A 188 19.45 -0.06 5.81
C ARG A 188 18.67 -0.77 6.91
N PRO A 189 19.33 -1.59 7.75
CA PRO A 189 18.66 -2.28 8.83
C PRO A 189 18.21 -1.32 9.93
N ILE A 190 17.07 -1.63 10.54
CA ILE A 190 16.59 -1.06 11.79
C ILE A 190 17.39 -1.69 12.93
N LYS A 191 17.83 -0.85 13.87
CA LYS A 191 18.43 -1.32 15.13
C LYS A 191 17.33 -1.45 16.17
N PHE A 192 17.16 -2.65 16.72
CA PHE A 192 16.19 -2.91 17.78
C PHE A 192 16.75 -2.55 19.15
N GLU A 193 17.01 -1.26 19.33
CA GLU A 193 17.57 -0.66 20.55
C GLU A 193 16.55 0.31 21.17
N GLY A 194 16.73 0.66 22.45
CA GLY A 194 15.82 1.58 23.15
C GLY A 194 14.37 1.10 23.10
N LYS A 195 13.47 1.97 22.61
CA LYS A 195 12.02 1.72 22.47
C LYS A 195 11.63 0.92 21.21
N MET A 196 12.54 0.75 20.24
CA MET A 196 12.18 0.15 18.96
C MET A 196 12.12 -1.38 19.04
N ARG A 197 10.94 -1.95 18.82
CA ARG A 197 10.69 -3.41 18.71
C ARG A 197 9.79 -3.71 17.50
N PRO A 198 10.03 -4.81 16.78
CA PRO A 198 9.11 -5.28 15.74
C PRO A 198 7.90 -5.96 16.38
N VAL A 199 6.83 -6.15 15.60
CA VAL A 199 5.68 -6.98 16.02
C VAL A 199 6.00 -8.45 15.80
N CYS A 200 5.48 -9.35 16.64
CA CYS A 200 5.58 -10.79 16.36
C CYS A 200 4.64 -11.15 15.20
N LEU A 201 5.02 -12.12 14.37
CA LEU A 201 4.09 -12.69 13.39
C LEU A 201 3.07 -13.62 14.08
N ALA A 202 1.88 -13.71 13.51
CA ALA A 202 0.84 -14.61 14.02
C ALA A 202 1.22 -16.09 13.89
N GLU A 203 0.73 -16.89 14.82
CA GLU A 203 0.97 -18.34 14.86
C GLU A 203 0.28 -19.03 13.69
N ALA A 204 1.02 -19.92 13.01
CA ALA A 204 0.49 -20.68 11.89
C ALA A 204 -0.69 -21.56 12.34
N GLY A 205 -1.77 -21.58 11.55
CA GLY A 205 -2.96 -22.41 11.82
C GLY A 205 -3.93 -21.89 12.88
N LYS A 206 -3.56 -20.85 13.66
CA LYS A 206 -4.43 -20.26 14.68
C LYS A 206 -5.53 -19.39 14.07
N THR A 207 -6.78 -19.54 14.53
CA THR A 207 -7.93 -18.85 13.90
C THR A 207 -8.12 -17.41 14.38
N TYR A 208 -7.77 -17.13 15.64
CA TYR A 208 -7.99 -15.87 16.37
C TYR A 208 -9.46 -15.40 16.49
N THR A 209 -10.43 -16.16 15.98
CA THR A 209 -11.86 -15.87 16.14
C THR A 209 -12.23 -15.74 17.62
N GLY A 210 -13.01 -14.71 17.96
CA GLY A 210 -13.41 -14.37 19.33
C GLY A 210 -12.37 -13.57 20.12
N SER A 211 -11.14 -13.40 19.59
CA SER A 211 -10.13 -12.57 20.26
C SER A 211 -10.42 -11.08 20.06
N GLN A 212 -10.12 -10.28 21.09
CA GLN A 212 -10.06 -8.83 20.96
C GLN A 212 -8.76 -8.46 20.24
N ALA A 213 -8.90 -7.81 19.09
CA ALA A 213 -7.78 -7.31 18.31
C ALA A 213 -7.75 -5.78 18.37
N ILE A 214 -6.54 -5.24 18.21
CA ILE A 214 -6.28 -3.81 18.24
C ILE A 214 -5.82 -3.40 16.84
N VAL A 215 -6.47 -2.40 16.29
CA VAL A 215 -6.04 -1.68 15.08
C VAL A 215 -5.37 -0.40 15.53
N THR A 216 -4.25 -0.03 14.90
CA THR A 216 -3.56 1.23 15.17
C THR A 216 -3.27 1.98 13.89
N GLY A 217 -3.43 3.30 13.88
CA GLY A 217 -3.09 4.12 12.73
C GLY A 217 -3.41 5.60 12.86
N TRP A 218 -3.10 6.33 11.80
CA TRP A 218 -3.40 7.77 11.65
C TRP A 218 -4.55 8.01 10.69
N GLY A 219 -5.37 6.99 10.41
CA GLY A 219 -6.53 7.11 9.56
C GLY A 219 -7.57 8.10 10.09
N ALA A 220 -8.60 8.31 9.29
CA ALA A 220 -9.71 9.17 9.65
C ALA A 220 -10.47 8.61 10.86
N ILE A 221 -10.77 9.45 11.84
CA ILE A 221 -11.49 9.02 13.05
C ILE A 221 -12.99 8.84 12.77
N VAL A 222 -13.48 9.46 11.69
CA VAL A 222 -14.86 9.37 11.20
C VAL A 222 -14.84 9.17 9.68
N GLU A 223 -15.83 8.47 9.13
CA GLU A 223 -15.94 8.24 7.69
C GLU A 223 -15.90 9.56 6.91
N ALA A 224 -15.06 9.62 5.89
CA ALA A 224 -14.80 10.83 5.07
C ALA A 224 -14.30 12.05 5.87
N GLY A 225 -13.84 11.86 7.11
CA GLY A 225 -13.17 12.87 7.92
C GLY A 225 -11.69 13.04 7.58
N PRO A 226 -11.03 14.04 8.20
CA PRO A 226 -9.58 14.17 8.10
C PRO A 226 -8.88 13.01 8.81
N VAL A 227 -7.71 12.64 8.30
CA VAL A 227 -6.77 11.73 8.97
C VAL A 227 -6.33 12.30 10.33
N SER A 228 -6.13 11.42 11.31
CA SER A 228 -5.66 11.83 12.63
C SER A 228 -4.25 12.43 12.61
N GLN A 229 -4.03 13.40 13.48
CA GLN A 229 -2.71 13.96 13.74
C GLN A 229 -1.86 13.03 14.60
N THR A 230 -2.43 12.55 15.71
CA THR A 230 -1.80 11.63 16.66
C THR A 230 -2.16 10.17 16.35
N LEU A 231 -1.31 9.23 16.72
CA LEU A 231 -1.56 7.80 16.53
C LEU A 231 -2.76 7.38 17.39
N GLN A 232 -3.72 6.68 16.77
CA GLN A 232 -4.94 6.21 17.42
C GLN A 232 -4.91 4.69 17.52
N GLU A 233 -5.63 4.15 18.51
CA GLU A 233 -5.95 2.72 18.58
C GLU A 233 -7.45 2.48 18.68
N VAL A 234 -7.92 1.35 18.18
CA VAL A 234 -9.29 0.87 18.41
C VAL A 234 -9.28 -0.64 18.63
N THR A 235 -10.04 -1.11 19.64
CA THR A 235 -10.22 -2.53 19.90
C THR A 235 -11.50 -3.03 19.23
N VAL A 236 -11.39 -4.11 18.46
CA VAL A 236 -12.50 -4.77 17.74
C VAL A 236 -12.42 -6.30 17.91
N PRO A 237 -13.55 -7.01 18.01
CA PRO A 237 -13.55 -8.47 18.06
C PRO A 237 -13.26 -9.04 16.68
N ILE A 238 -12.47 -10.12 16.61
CA ILE A 238 -12.33 -10.92 15.38
C ILE A 238 -13.52 -11.87 15.28
N ILE A 239 -14.23 -11.84 14.15
CA ILE A 239 -15.36 -12.74 13.89
C ILE A 239 -14.94 -13.89 12.96
N SER A 240 -15.76 -14.93 12.89
CA SER A 240 -15.49 -16.05 11.99
C SER A 240 -15.71 -15.64 10.53
N ASN A 241 -15.01 -16.28 9.57
CA ASN A 241 -15.28 -16.04 8.15
C ASN A 241 -16.72 -16.46 7.76
N GLY A 242 -17.28 -17.48 8.42
CA GLY A 242 -18.66 -17.91 8.20
C GLY A 242 -19.66 -16.82 8.59
N GLU A 243 -19.48 -16.24 9.78
CA GLU A 243 -20.24 -15.08 10.25
C GLU A 243 -20.07 -13.89 9.30
N CYS A 244 -18.84 -13.51 8.97
CA CYS A 244 -18.58 -12.38 8.06
C CYS A 244 -19.26 -12.54 6.68
N ARG A 245 -19.30 -13.76 6.14
CA ARG A 245 -20.02 -14.07 4.88
C ARG A 245 -21.53 -14.00 4.99
N SER A 246 -22.07 -14.17 6.20
CA SER A 246 -23.51 -14.11 6.49
C SER A 246 -24.01 -12.69 6.79
N MET A 247 -23.09 -11.73 6.94
CA MET A 247 -23.42 -10.32 7.11
C MET A 247 -23.74 -9.66 5.76
N ASN A 248 -23.56 -8.34 5.63
CA ASN A 248 -24.03 -7.60 4.47
C ASN A 248 -23.07 -7.66 3.26
N TYR A 249 -21.88 -8.26 3.40
CA TYR A 249 -21.00 -8.46 2.26
C TYR A 249 -21.49 -9.60 1.36
N PRO A 250 -21.35 -9.49 0.02
CA PRO A 250 -21.56 -10.63 -0.86
C PRO A 250 -20.60 -11.76 -0.46
N SER A 251 -21.15 -12.93 -0.09
CA SER A 251 -20.38 -14.05 0.51
C SER A 251 -19.12 -14.45 -0.27
N ARG A 252 -19.19 -14.41 -1.61
CA ARG A 252 -18.06 -14.69 -2.52
C ARG A 252 -16.88 -13.71 -2.43
N ARG A 253 -17.04 -12.55 -1.78
CA ARG A 253 -15.99 -11.55 -1.61
C ARG A 253 -15.09 -11.83 -0.40
N ILE A 254 -15.56 -12.59 0.58
CA ILE A 254 -14.79 -12.93 1.78
C ILE A 254 -14.07 -14.27 1.56
N THR A 255 -12.79 -14.21 1.22
CA THR A 255 -11.95 -15.40 0.96
C THR A 255 -11.33 -15.95 2.25
N ASP A 256 -10.77 -17.16 2.22
CA ASP A 256 -10.08 -17.74 3.37
C ASP A 256 -8.69 -17.14 3.65
N ASN A 257 -8.26 -16.23 2.77
CA ASN A 257 -7.07 -15.41 2.90
C ASN A 257 -7.35 -14.08 3.61
N MET A 258 -8.61 -13.85 3.98
CA MET A 258 -9.09 -12.71 4.73
C MET A 258 -9.54 -13.15 6.13
N LEU A 259 -9.58 -12.17 7.03
CA LEU A 259 -10.30 -12.23 8.30
C LEU A 259 -11.15 -10.97 8.43
N CYS A 260 -12.19 -11.03 9.24
CA CYS A 260 -13.02 -9.86 9.53
C CYS A 260 -12.95 -9.53 11.03
N ALA A 261 -12.97 -8.25 11.34
CA ALA A 261 -13.02 -7.77 12.71
C ALA A 261 -13.90 -6.52 12.80
N GLY A 262 -14.70 -6.44 13.85
CA GLY A 262 -15.67 -5.36 14.02
C GLY A 262 -16.91 -5.82 14.77
N TYR A 263 -17.68 -4.85 15.25
CA TYR A 263 -18.93 -5.09 15.95
C TYR A 263 -20.09 -5.19 14.95
N SER A 264 -21.06 -6.07 15.23
CA SER A 264 -22.22 -6.29 14.36
C SER A 264 -23.07 -5.02 14.16
N GLU A 265 -23.17 -4.24 15.23
CA GLU A 265 -23.83 -2.95 15.35
C GLU A 265 -22.99 -1.78 14.78
N GLY A 266 -21.75 -2.04 14.36
CA GLY A 266 -20.81 -1.01 13.92
C GLY A 266 -20.23 -0.18 15.07
N GLY A 267 -19.99 1.10 14.82
CA GLY A 267 -19.51 2.07 15.82
C GLY A 267 -17.99 2.12 16.04
N LYS A 268 -17.26 1.01 15.85
CA LYS A 268 -15.79 0.97 15.93
C LYS A 268 -15.19 0.18 14.77
N ASP A 269 -14.24 0.78 14.05
CA ASP A 269 -13.56 0.19 12.90
C ASP A 269 -12.28 0.95 12.54
N SER A 270 -11.45 0.35 11.69
CA SER A 270 -10.43 1.04 10.90
C SER A 270 -11.06 1.93 9.84
N CYS A 271 -10.34 2.96 9.38
CA CYS A 271 -10.88 3.87 8.38
C CYS A 271 -9.83 4.36 7.37
N GLN A 272 -10.19 5.34 6.53
CA GLN A 272 -9.31 5.81 5.45
C GLN A 272 -7.98 6.33 6.02
N GLY A 273 -6.86 5.78 5.54
CA GLY A 273 -5.51 6.11 6.02
C GLY A 273 -4.92 5.05 6.96
N ASP A 274 -5.72 4.15 7.52
CA ASP A 274 -5.21 3.00 8.29
C ASP A 274 -4.77 1.83 7.39
N SER A 275 -5.13 1.87 6.10
CA SER A 275 -4.76 0.89 5.07
C SER A 275 -3.30 0.45 5.19
N GLY A 276 -3.07 -0.87 5.19
CA GLY A 276 -1.74 -1.45 5.35
C GLY A 276 -1.19 -1.48 6.78
N GLY A 277 -1.85 -0.80 7.72
CA GLY A 277 -1.54 -0.83 9.14
C GLY A 277 -1.88 -2.18 9.80
N PRO A 278 -1.40 -2.39 11.05
CA PRO A 278 -1.58 -3.64 11.76
C PRO A 278 -3.00 -3.82 12.31
N LEU A 279 -3.45 -5.07 12.28
CA LEU A 279 -4.39 -5.62 13.26
C LEU A 279 -3.63 -6.65 14.09
N HIS A 280 -3.50 -6.41 15.40
CA HIS A 280 -2.75 -7.30 16.29
C HIS A 280 -3.53 -7.74 17.52
N VAL A 281 -3.25 -8.95 17.99
CA VAL A 281 -3.83 -9.52 19.22
C VAL A 281 -2.74 -9.60 20.28
N GLU A 282 -3.07 -9.17 21.51
CA GLU A 282 -2.22 -9.35 22.68
C GLU A 282 -2.51 -10.71 23.33
N GLU A 283 -1.49 -11.56 23.44
CA GLU A 283 -1.55 -12.82 24.17
C GLU A 283 -0.33 -12.93 25.08
N ASN A 284 -0.55 -13.08 26.40
CA ASN A 284 0.52 -13.10 27.40
C ASN A 284 1.48 -11.90 27.29
N SER A 285 0.93 -10.70 27.10
CA SER A 285 1.68 -9.45 26.87
C SER A 285 2.55 -9.40 25.62
N ILE A 286 2.36 -10.32 24.69
CA ILE A 286 3.01 -10.33 23.39
C ILE A 286 1.98 -10.04 22.31
N HIS A 287 2.20 -8.96 21.57
CA HIS A 287 1.38 -8.56 20.43
C HIS A 287 1.82 -9.32 19.16
N ARG A 288 0.85 -9.98 18.53
CA ARG A 288 1.03 -10.71 17.27
C ARG A 288 0.23 -10.05 16.16
N LEU A 289 0.87 -9.79 15.03
CA LEU A 289 0.24 -9.29 13.81
C LEU A 289 -0.59 -10.38 13.16
N VAL A 290 -1.91 -10.32 13.37
CA VAL A 290 -2.87 -11.31 12.85
C VAL A 290 -3.49 -10.86 11.54
N GLY A 291 -3.58 -9.55 11.32
CA GLY A 291 -4.20 -8.95 10.14
C GLY A 291 -3.47 -7.72 9.62
N ILE A 292 -3.75 -7.38 8.37
CA ILE A 292 -3.34 -6.12 7.73
C ILE A 292 -4.61 -5.42 7.25
N VAL A 293 -4.80 -4.15 7.61
CA VAL A 293 -5.97 -3.35 7.17
C VAL A 293 -6.01 -3.35 5.64
N SER A 294 -7.11 -3.82 5.05
CA SER A 294 -7.21 -4.03 3.60
C SER A 294 -8.38 -3.26 2.98
N TRP A 295 -9.63 -3.57 3.34
CA TRP A 295 -10.80 -2.90 2.77
C TRP A 295 -12.03 -3.02 3.69
N GLY A 296 -13.07 -2.26 3.37
CA GLY A 296 -14.37 -2.28 4.05
C GLY A 296 -15.40 -1.46 3.28
N GLU A 297 -16.66 -1.53 3.68
CA GLU A 297 -17.74 -0.68 3.16
C GLU A 297 -18.05 0.43 4.18
N GLY A 298 -17.59 1.65 3.90
CA GLY A 298 -17.58 2.74 4.89
C GLY A 298 -16.64 2.48 6.07
N CYS A 299 -16.83 3.22 7.15
CA CYS A 299 -16.12 2.98 8.41
C CYS A 299 -17.13 2.77 9.53
N ALA A 300 -17.01 1.67 10.26
CA ALA A 300 -17.84 1.39 11.43
C ALA A 300 -19.35 1.31 11.12
N LYS A 301 -19.73 0.90 9.91
CA LYS A 301 -21.12 0.70 9.50
C LYS A 301 -21.70 -0.59 10.09
N PRO A 302 -22.95 -0.58 10.60
CA PRO A 302 -23.62 -1.79 11.05
C PRO A 302 -23.66 -2.85 9.94
N GLY A 303 -23.28 -4.08 10.28
CA GLY A 303 -23.26 -5.22 9.35
C GLY A 303 -22.11 -5.24 8.34
N TYR A 304 -21.18 -4.29 8.39
CA TYR A 304 -20.02 -4.20 7.51
C TYR A 304 -18.72 -4.12 8.34
N PRO A 305 -18.26 -5.23 8.92
CA PRO A 305 -16.99 -5.23 9.66
C PRO A 305 -15.82 -4.92 8.72
N GLY A 306 -14.71 -4.44 9.28
CA GLY A 306 -13.47 -4.27 8.55
C GLY A 306 -12.94 -5.62 8.04
N VAL A 307 -12.38 -5.63 6.83
CA VAL A 307 -11.79 -6.82 6.21
C VAL A 307 -10.28 -6.64 6.13
N TYR A 308 -9.57 -7.64 6.63
CA TYR A 308 -8.12 -7.63 6.79
C TYR A 308 -7.51 -8.83 6.07
N THR A 309 -6.29 -8.67 5.56
CA THR A 309 -5.52 -9.83 5.07
C THR A 309 -5.11 -10.70 6.25
N ARG A 310 -5.39 -12.01 6.20
CA ARG A 310 -5.08 -12.97 7.27
C ARG A 310 -3.59 -13.35 7.23
N VAL A 311 -2.78 -12.74 8.11
CA VAL A 311 -1.30 -12.79 8.02
C VAL A 311 -0.74 -14.20 8.12
N ASN A 312 -1.25 -15.04 9.02
CA ASN A 312 -0.73 -16.39 9.22
C ASN A 312 -0.96 -17.35 8.04
N ARG A 313 -1.74 -16.96 7.02
CA ARG A 313 -1.81 -17.67 5.73
C ARG A 313 -0.57 -17.43 4.85
N TYR A 314 0.24 -16.43 5.18
CA TYR A 314 1.38 -15.98 4.38
C TYR A 314 2.71 -16.18 5.09
N ASN A 315 2.77 -16.79 6.28
CA ASN A 315 4.03 -16.98 7.02
C ASN A 315 5.13 -17.60 6.13
N THR A 316 4.82 -18.67 5.40
CA THR A 316 5.78 -19.29 4.46
C THR A 316 6.24 -18.32 3.38
N TRP A 317 5.34 -17.50 2.83
CA TRP A 317 5.68 -16.49 1.83
C TRP A 317 6.52 -15.36 2.43
N ILE A 318 6.21 -14.93 3.66
CA ILE A 318 6.99 -13.92 4.39
C ILE A 318 8.41 -14.45 4.59
N ASP A 319 8.55 -15.62 5.23
CA ASP A 319 9.85 -16.23 5.53
C ASP A 319 10.70 -16.46 4.27
N GLN A 320 10.08 -16.82 3.15
CA GLN A 320 10.79 -17.00 1.89
C GLN A 320 11.38 -15.71 1.33
N ASN A 321 10.74 -14.57 1.58
CA ASN A 321 11.11 -13.28 1.01
C ASN A 321 11.95 -12.40 1.95
N THR A 322 12.17 -12.83 3.19
CA THR A 322 12.86 -12.05 4.23
C THR A 322 14.05 -12.76 4.85
N LYS A 323 14.58 -13.80 4.19
CA LYS A 323 15.69 -14.62 4.69
C LYS A 323 16.99 -13.84 4.96
N ASP A 324 17.13 -12.66 4.37
CA ASP A 324 18.28 -11.77 4.53
C ASP A 324 18.15 -10.81 5.73
N ALA A 325 17.17 -10.99 6.62
CA ALA A 325 16.90 -10.10 7.74
C ALA A 325 16.90 -10.80 9.11
N CYS A 326 17.24 -10.06 10.16
CA CYS A 326 17.25 -10.53 11.53
C CYS A 326 15.88 -10.41 12.17
N TYR A 327 15.37 -11.51 12.71
CA TYR A 327 14.14 -11.55 13.48
C TYR A 327 14.42 -11.43 14.98
N CYS A 328 13.53 -10.72 15.69
CA CYS A 328 13.46 -10.79 17.14
C CYS A 328 12.66 -12.03 17.57
N GLN A 329 12.96 -12.57 18.76
CA GLN A 329 12.36 -13.79 19.30
C GLN A 329 11.33 -13.52 20.39
#